data_AF-Q1ZWC6-F1
#
_entry.id   AF-Q1ZWC6-F1
#
_cell.length_a   1.000
_cell.length_b   1.000
_cell.length_c   1.000
_cell.angle_alpha   90.00
_cell.angle_beta   90.00
_cell.angle_gamma   90.00
#
_symmetry.space_group_name_H-M   'P 1'
#
loop_
_entity.id
_entity.type
_entity.pdbx_description
1 polymer ?
#
loop_
_entity_poly.entity_id
_entity_poly.type
_entity_poly.pdbx_seq_one_letter_code
_entity_poly.pdbx_strand_id
1 'polypeptide(L)'
;MSIWDSVDDLKNFMFRTHHKDFMRRKSEWFYRLTEANYVLWWIEDGEIPTPQHAVSRLEHLREHGETPYAFSFKSRFTPDDLLLLDELISSKR
;
A
#
# COMPACT_ATOMS: atom_id res chain seq x y z
N MET A 1 -8.44 -7.25 2.48
CA MET A 1 -8.00 -5.92 2.95
C MET A 1 -7.76 -6.01 4.45
N SER A 2 -6.72 -5.37 4.96
CA SER A 2 -6.28 -5.46 6.37
C SER A 2 -5.64 -4.13 6.78
N ILE A 3 -5.76 -3.75 8.04
CA ILE A 3 -5.16 -2.55 8.64
C ILE A 3 -4.03 -2.99 9.57
N TRP A 4 -2.97 -2.19 9.65
CA TRP A 4 -1.76 -2.48 10.42
C TRP A 4 -1.27 -1.22 11.11
N ASP A 5 -0.74 -1.36 12.33
CA ASP A 5 -0.19 -0.24 13.11
C ASP A 5 1.04 0.39 12.45
N SER A 6 1.83 -0.41 11.72
CA SER A 6 2.98 0.08 10.95
C SER A 6 3.30 -0.78 9.73
N VAL A 7 4.06 -0.19 8.79
CA VAL A 7 4.63 -0.91 7.64
C VAL A 7 5.57 -2.02 8.10
N ASP A 8 6.28 -1.83 9.22
CA ASP A 8 7.22 -2.83 9.74
C ASP A 8 6.48 -4.02 10.37
N ASP A 9 5.33 -3.82 11.02
CA ASP A 9 4.49 -4.91 11.54
C ASP A 9 3.94 -5.78 10.41
N LEU A 10 3.44 -5.15 9.35
CA LEU A 10 3.03 -5.86 8.15
C LEU A 10 4.21 -6.61 7.50
N LYS A 11 5.39 -5.99 7.37
CA LYS A 11 6.59 -6.68 6.84
C LYS A 11 6.98 -7.88 7.69
N ASN A 12 6.92 -7.75 9.02
CA ASN A 12 7.19 -8.84 9.96
C ASN A 12 6.20 -9.99 9.72
N PHE A 13 4.90 -9.71 9.61
CA PHE A 13 3.89 -10.71 9.29
C PHE A 13 4.20 -11.40 7.94
N MET A 14 4.43 -10.62 6.88
CA MET A 14 4.59 -11.13 5.51
C MET A 14 5.83 -12.03 5.34
N PHE A 15 6.94 -11.69 6.02
CA PHE A 15 8.24 -12.29 5.73
C PHE A 15 8.88 -13.05 6.90
N ARG A 16 8.40 -12.88 8.14
CA ARG A 16 8.96 -13.52 9.33
C ARG A 16 8.03 -14.53 10.00
N THR A 17 6.85 -14.77 9.42
CA THR A 17 5.91 -15.80 9.88
C THR A 17 5.71 -16.89 8.82
N HIS A 18 4.90 -17.90 9.12
CA HIS A 18 4.48 -18.93 8.17
C HIS A 18 3.83 -18.37 6.89
N HIS A 19 3.37 -17.11 6.90
CA HIS A 19 2.83 -16.45 5.70
C HIS A 19 3.83 -16.46 4.53
N LYS A 20 5.14 -16.39 4.82
CA LYS A 20 6.21 -16.45 3.82
C LYS A 20 6.15 -17.72 2.96
N ASP A 21 5.78 -18.86 3.55
CA ASP A 21 5.72 -20.14 2.84
C ASP A 21 4.63 -20.16 1.77
N PHE A 22 3.49 -19.54 2.06
CA PHE A 22 2.41 -19.32 1.09
C PHE A 22 2.84 -18.35 -0.02
N MET A 23 3.53 -17.26 0.34
CA MET A 23 4.04 -16.29 -0.63
C MET A 23 5.03 -16.90 -1.61
N ARG A 24 5.85 -17.86 -1.18
CA ARG A 24 6.77 -18.61 -2.05
C ARG A 24 6.03 -19.47 -3.09
N ARG A 25 4.85 -19.96 -2.73
CA ARG A 25 4.00 -20.85 -3.55
C ARG A 25 2.91 -20.12 -4.32
N LYS A 26 2.86 -18.78 -4.26
CA LYS A 26 1.79 -17.97 -4.87
C LYS A 26 1.51 -18.30 -6.33
N SER A 27 2.51 -18.70 -7.12
CA SER A 27 2.33 -19.08 -8.53
C SER A 27 1.48 -20.34 -8.75
N GLU A 28 1.19 -21.11 -7.70
CA GLU A 28 0.27 -22.26 -7.77
C GLU A 28 -1.20 -21.82 -7.90
N TRP A 29 -1.53 -20.61 -7.45
CA TRP A 29 -2.92 -20.11 -7.40
C TRP A 29 -3.13 -18.77 -8.12
N PHE A 30 -2.06 -18.01 -8.33
CA PHE A 30 -2.13 -16.68 -8.94
C PHE A 30 -1.44 -16.63 -10.29
N TYR A 31 -2.11 -16.02 -11.26
CA TYR A 31 -1.48 -15.63 -12.52
C TYR A 31 -0.41 -14.56 -12.28
N ARG A 32 0.65 -14.60 -13.09
CA ARG A 32 1.66 -13.54 -13.09
C ARG A 32 1.06 -12.30 -13.73
N LEU A 33 0.92 -11.24 -12.94
CA LEU A 33 0.54 -9.91 -13.41
C LEU A 33 1.80 -9.11 -13.70
N THR A 34 1.77 -8.32 -14.78
CA THR A 34 2.84 -7.39 -15.16
C THR A 34 2.79 -6.08 -14.38
N GLU A 35 1.61 -5.75 -13.86
CA GLU A 35 1.34 -4.54 -13.09
C GLU A 35 1.31 -4.79 -11.58
N ALA A 36 1.29 -3.72 -10.79
CA ALA A 36 1.10 -3.80 -9.35
C ALA A 36 -0.20 -4.56 -9.00
N ASN A 37 -0.12 -5.46 -8.03
CA ASN A 37 -1.24 -6.32 -7.60
C ASN A 37 -1.56 -6.19 -6.10
N TYR A 38 -0.86 -5.29 -5.40
CA TYR A 38 -1.17 -4.84 -4.06
C TYR A 38 -0.74 -3.37 -3.93
N VAL A 39 -1.30 -2.68 -2.94
CA VAL A 39 -0.99 -1.30 -2.62
C VAL A 39 -1.01 -1.13 -1.10
N LEU A 40 -0.15 -0.24 -0.62
CA LEU A 40 -0.08 0.28 0.74
C LEU A 40 -0.40 1.77 0.68
N TRP A 41 -1.12 2.27 1.68
CA TRP A 41 -1.38 3.69 1.87
C TRP A 41 -1.66 3.95 3.34
N TRP A 42 -1.44 5.19 3.77
CA TRP A 42 -1.78 5.64 5.11
C TRP A 42 -3.26 6.03 5.18
N ILE A 43 -3.89 5.73 6.31
CA ILE A 43 -5.26 6.12 6.65
C ILE A 43 -5.25 6.89 7.96
N GLU A 44 -6.25 7.73 8.19
CA GLU A 44 -6.40 8.42 9.46
C GLU A 44 -6.90 7.45 10.56
N ASP A 45 -6.57 7.76 11.81
CA ASP A 45 -7.04 6.99 12.96
C ASP A 45 -8.58 6.98 13.02
N GLY A 46 -9.14 5.79 13.15
CA GLY A 46 -10.59 5.58 13.17
C GLY A 46 -11.25 5.50 11.78
N GLU A 47 -10.51 5.75 10.70
CA GLU A 47 -11.00 5.51 9.36
C GLU A 47 -11.06 4.00 9.05
N ILE A 48 -12.17 3.56 8.45
CA ILE A 48 -12.31 2.19 7.93
C ILE A 48 -12.29 2.27 6.41
N PRO A 49 -11.21 1.81 5.75
CA PRO A 49 -11.12 1.86 4.30
C PRO A 49 -12.16 0.93 3.66
N THR A 50 -12.62 1.32 2.48
CA THR A 50 -13.53 0.52 1.66
C THR A 50 -12.75 -0.19 0.54
N PRO A 51 -13.31 -1.26 -0.06
CA PRO A 51 -12.73 -1.86 -1.26
C PRO A 51 -12.52 -0.84 -2.39
N GLN A 52 -13.41 0.15 -2.52
CA GLN A 52 -13.30 1.20 -3.52
C GLN A 52 -12.08 2.10 -3.28
N HIS A 53 -11.75 2.41 -2.02
CA HIS A 53 -10.50 3.11 -1.69
C HIS A 53 -9.29 2.30 -2.15
N ALA A 54 -9.27 0.99 -1.88
CA ALA A 54 -8.16 0.13 -2.28
C ALA A 54 -7.98 0.06 -3.81
N VAL A 55 -9.09 0.01 -4.56
CA VAL A 55 -9.06 0.04 -6.04
C VAL A 55 -8.46 1.36 -6.53
N SER A 56 -8.98 2.49 -6.05
CA SER A 56 -8.48 3.82 -6.45
C SER A 56 -7.00 4.01 -6.15
N ARG A 57 -6.53 3.55 -4.98
CA ARG A 57 -5.11 3.61 -4.61
C ARG A 57 -4.25 2.71 -5.50
N LEU A 58 -4.74 1.50 -5.83
CA LEU A 58 -4.00 0.57 -6.69
C LEU A 58 -3.90 1.10 -8.13
N GLU A 59 -4.96 1.68 -8.66
CA GLU A 59 -4.97 2.35 -9.97
C GLU A 59 -3.98 3.52 -9.97
N HIS A 60 -4.02 4.37 -8.94
CA HIS A 60 -3.05 5.47 -8.80
C HIS A 60 -1.61 4.97 -8.83
N LEU A 61 -1.28 3.89 -8.09
CA LEU A 61 0.06 3.30 -8.08
C LEU A 61 0.49 2.78 -9.46
N ARG A 62 -0.44 2.22 -10.24
CA ARG A 62 -0.14 1.74 -11.60
C ARG A 62 0.12 2.88 -12.57
N GLU A 63 -0.63 3.96 -12.46
CA GLU A 63 -0.56 5.11 -13.36
C GLU A 63 0.61 6.05 -13.04
N HIS A 64 0.84 6.33 -11.75
CA HIS A 64 1.76 7.38 -11.29
C HIS A 64 3.04 6.81 -10.66
N GLY A 65 3.08 5.50 -10.42
CA GLY A 65 4.16 4.88 -9.66
C GLY A 65 4.06 5.17 -8.16
N GLU A 66 5.20 5.04 -7.49
CA GLU A 66 5.31 5.13 -6.04
C GLU A 66 5.15 6.58 -5.55
N THR A 67 4.12 6.86 -4.75
CA THR A 67 3.89 8.17 -4.12
C THR A 67 3.44 8.03 -2.67
N PRO A 68 3.49 9.10 -1.85
CA PRO A 68 2.92 9.06 -0.49
C PRO A 68 1.42 8.69 -0.48
N TYR A 69 0.70 9.01 -1.56
CA TYR A 69 -0.71 8.67 -1.73
C TYR A 69 -0.91 7.15 -1.96
N ALA A 70 -0.04 6.49 -2.71
CA ALA A 70 -0.14 5.05 -2.96
C ALA A 70 1.23 4.44 -3.27
N PHE A 71 1.64 3.43 -2.50
CA PHE A 71 2.97 2.86 -2.59
C PHE A 71 3.01 1.35 -2.34
N SER A 72 4.17 0.74 -2.54
CA SER A 72 4.43 -0.68 -2.24
C SER A 72 5.61 -0.82 -1.27
N PHE A 73 6.01 -2.05 -0.94
CA PHE A 73 7.21 -2.27 -0.12
C PHE A 73 8.52 -1.79 -0.75
N LYS A 74 8.49 -1.37 -2.02
CA LYS A 74 9.64 -0.74 -2.69
C LYS A 74 9.98 0.64 -2.10
N SER A 75 9.00 1.29 -1.47
CA SER A 75 9.13 2.63 -0.91
C SER A 75 8.95 2.62 0.61
N ARG A 76 9.35 3.72 1.26
CA ARG A 76 9.27 3.91 2.72
C ARG A 76 8.62 5.26 3.06
N PHE A 77 7.50 5.59 2.41
CA PHE A 77 6.75 6.79 2.73
C PHE A 77 6.19 6.70 4.16
N THR A 78 6.17 7.83 4.84
CA THR A 78 5.65 8.06 6.18
C THR A 78 4.31 8.79 6.10
N PRO A 79 3.52 8.81 7.19
CA PRO A 79 2.33 9.65 7.25
C PRO A 79 2.64 11.14 6.99
N ASP A 80 3.79 11.64 7.45
CA ASP A 80 4.23 13.02 7.22
C ASP A 80 4.41 13.33 5.72
N ASP A 81 4.91 12.37 4.93
CA ASP A 81 5.04 12.54 3.48
C ASP A 81 3.67 12.73 2.79
N LEU A 82 2.62 12.10 3.32
CA LEU A 82 1.25 12.26 2.82
C LEU A 82 0.71 13.65 3.19
N LEU A 83 0.92 14.10 4.42
CA LEU A 83 0.51 15.42 4.87
C LEU A 83 1.18 16.54 4.05
N LEU A 84 2.47 16.41 3.79
CA LEU A 84 3.21 17.36 2.94
C LEU A 84 2.66 17.39 1.50
N LEU A 85 2.25 16.25 0.96
CA LEU A 85 1.62 16.19 -0.36
C LEU A 85 0.29 16.96 -0.37
N ASP A 86 -0.54 16.78 0.65
CA ASP A 86 -1.84 17.45 0.77
C ASP A 86 -1.69 18.96 0.94
N GLU A 87 -0.69 19.43 1.69
CA GLU A 87 -0.34 20.84 1.81
C GLU A 87 0.09 21.44 0.46
N LEU A 88 0.96 20.76 -0.28
CA LEU A 88 1.44 21.21 -1.59
C LEU A 88 0.31 21.31 -2.63
N ILE A 89 -0.64 20.37 -2.61
CA ILE A 89 -1.81 20.40 -3.48
C ILE A 89 -2.76 21.53 -3.09
N SER A 90 -2.92 21.78 -1.79
CA SER A 90 -3.80 22.83 -1.28
C SER A 90 -3.25 24.24 -1.56
N SER A 91 -1.93 24.42 -1.50
CA SER A 91 -1.26 25.69 -1.82
C SER A 91 -1.27 26.07 -3.31
N LYS A 92 -1.56 25.13 -4.21
CA LYS A 92 -1.60 25.36 -5.66
C LYS A 92 -3.02 25.65 -6.19
N ARG A 93 -4.03 25.65 -5.32
CA ARG A 93 -5.42 25.97 -5.65
C ARG A 93 -5.79 27.41 -5.31
#